data_AF-A0A2N8N246-F1
#
_entry.id   AF-A0A2N8N246-F1
#
_cell.length_a   1.000
_cell.length_b   1.000
_cell.length_c   1.000
_cell.angle_alpha   90.00
_cell.angle_beta   90.00
_cell.angle_gamma   90.00
#
_symmetry.space_group_name_H-M   'P 1'
#
loop_
_entity.id
_entity.type
_entity.pdbx_description
1 polymer ?
#
loop_
_entity_poly.entity_id
_entity_poly.type
_entity_poly.pdbx_seq_one_letter_code
_entity_poly.pdbx_strand_id
1 'polypeptide(L)'
;MSGGQDIPAAEAFDTYGKNLASHADEVRQTGDLVGHMVADPGLYGILMGQIIGAAASAYCAETRDAFNKYGESLQKHKEKLDKAYKEYQANEDHAKEQISKVEK
;
A
#
# COMPACT_ATOMS: atom_id res chain seq x y z
N MET A 1 -20.65 14.61 -12.38
CA MET A 1 -20.48 13.16 -12.62
C MET A 1 -20.04 12.50 -11.32
N SER A 2 -20.95 12.23 -10.38
CA SER A 2 -20.63 11.43 -9.19
C SER A 2 -21.26 10.05 -9.37
N GLY A 3 -20.48 9.12 -9.90
CA GLY A 3 -20.84 7.70 -9.94
C GLY A 3 -20.69 7.09 -8.54
N GLY A 4 -21.49 7.57 -7.58
CA GLY A 4 -21.46 7.09 -6.20
C GLY A 4 -22.02 5.68 -6.14
N GLN A 5 -21.21 4.74 -5.65
CA GLN A 5 -21.71 3.46 -5.17
C GLN A 5 -22.73 3.70 -4.05
N ASP A 6 -23.74 2.85 -3.91
CA ASP A 6 -24.78 2.88 -2.83
C ASP A 6 -24.21 2.54 -1.44
N ILE A 7 -23.00 3.00 -1.12
CA ILE A 7 -22.28 2.71 0.11
C ILE A 7 -22.11 4.02 0.87
N PRO A 8 -22.47 4.09 2.17
CA PRO A 8 -22.20 5.26 3.00
C PRO A 8 -20.74 5.70 2.89
N ALA A 9 -20.49 7.01 2.78
CA ALA A 9 -19.15 7.55 2.56
C ALA A 9 -18.13 7.04 3.58
N ALA A 10 -18.52 6.93 4.85
CA ALA A 10 -17.69 6.39 5.92
C ALA A 10 -17.27 4.93 5.69
N GLU A 11 -18.19 4.09 5.22
CA GLU A 11 -17.93 2.68 4.93
C GLU A 11 -17.04 2.54 3.68
N ALA A 12 -17.20 3.43 2.69
CA ALA A 12 -16.33 3.48 1.52
C ALA A 12 -14.88 3.84 1.90
N PHE A 13 -14.67 4.84 2.78
CA PHE A 13 -13.35 5.22 3.28
C PHE A 13 -12.67 4.09 4.05
N ASP A 14 -13.38 3.44 4.98
CA ASP A 14 -12.84 2.34 5.77
C ASP A 14 -12.49 1.11 4.89
N THR A 15 -13.40 0.72 4.00
CA THR A 15 -13.18 -0.41 3.07
C THR A 15 -11.98 -0.16 2.19
N TYR A 16 -11.89 1.02 1.57
CA TYR A 16 -10.78 1.36 0.70
C TYR A 16 -9.45 1.47 1.47
N GLY A 17 -9.48 2.01 2.68
CA GLY A 17 -8.30 2.09 3.56
C GLY A 17 -7.76 0.70 3.95
N LYS A 18 -8.64 -0.26 4.23
CA LYS A 18 -8.27 -1.67 4.47
C LYS A 18 -7.66 -2.33 3.24
N ASN A 19 -8.25 -2.11 2.06
CA ASN A 19 -7.72 -2.66 0.81
C ASN A 19 -6.32 -2.13 0.50
N LEU A 20 -6.08 -0.83 0.69
CA LEU A 20 -4.75 -0.24 0.52
C LEU A 20 -3.71 -0.84 1.48
N ALA A 21 -4.09 -1.13 2.72
CA ALA A 21 -3.20 -1.78 3.68
C ALA A 21 -2.88 -3.22 3.25
N SER A 22 -3.90 -4.02 2.88
CA SER A 22 -3.71 -5.41 2.41
C SER A 22 -2.77 -5.46 1.21
N HIS A 23 -3.00 -4.62 0.20
CA HIS A 23 -2.14 -4.57 -0.98
C HIS A 23 -0.72 -4.12 -0.68
N ALA A 24 -0.53 -3.18 0.25
CA ALA A 24 0.81 -2.79 0.69
C ALA A 24 1.58 -3.97 1.30
N ASP A 25 0.90 -4.80 2.09
CA ASP A 25 1.51 -5.98 2.72
C ASP A 25 1.78 -7.10 1.71
N GLU A 26 0.84 -7.38 0.80
CA GLU A 26 1.00 -8.36 -0.29
C GLU A 26 2.18 -8.02 -1.21
N VAL A 27 2.33 -6.74 -1.56
CA VAL A 27 3.43 -6.22 -2.37
C VAL A 27 4.77 -6.43 -1.67
N ARG A 28 4.86 -6.13 -0.36
CA ARG A 28 6.08 -6.33 0.42
C ARG A 28 6.44 -7.81 0.54
N GLN A 29 5.47 -8.66 0.82
CA GLN A 29 5.66 -10.12 0.86
C GLN A 29 6.19 -10.65 -0.47
N THR A 30 5.69 -10.14 -1.59
CA THR A 30 6.20 -10.49 -2.92
C THR A 30 7.66 -10.05 -3.09
N GLY A 31 8.00 -8.84 -2.65
CA GLY A 31 9.38 -8.36 -2.61
C GLY A 31 10.31 -9.25 -1.79
N ASP A 32 9.87 -9.67 -0.60
CA ASP A 32 10.63 -10.56 0.27
C ASP A 32 10.87 -11.93 -0.37
N LEU A 33 9.84 -12.50 -1.03
CA LEU A 33 9.98 -13.75 -1.79
C LEU A 33 11.04 -13.63 -2.89
N VAL A 34 11.03 -12.54 -3.66
CA VAL A 34 12.05 -12.29 -4.70
C VAL A 34 13.43 -12.09 -4.08
N GLY A 35 13.52 -11.38 -2.96
CA GLY A 35 14.75 -11.22 -2.20
C GLY A 35 15.32 -12.54 -1.66
N HIS A 36 14.48 -13.56 -1.47
CA HIS A 36 14.89 -14.90 -1.05
C HIS A 36 15.25 -15.82 -2.24
N MET A 37 14.93 -15.46 -3.48
CA MET A 37 15.29 -16.22 -4.69
C MET A 37 16.78 -16.08 -5.06
N VAL A 38 17.59 -15.47 -4.19
CA VAL A 38 18.99 -15.19 -4.38
C VAL A 38 19.85 -16.47 -4.23
N ALA A 39 20.11 -17.07 -5.40
CA ALA A 39 21.12 -18.05 -5.82
C ALA A 39 21.71 -19.01 -4.76
N ASP A 40 21.30 -20.28 -4.87
CA ASP A 40 22.12 -21.44 -4.51
C ASP A 40 23.36 -21.50 -5.43
N PRO A 41 24.58 -21.28 -4.92
CA PRO A 41 25.82 -21.31 -5.71
C PRO A 41 26.11 -22.69 -6.32
N GLY A 42 25.43 -23.75 -5.85
CA GLY A 42 25.63 -25.12 -6.29
C GLY A 42 25.19 -25.40 -7.74
N LEU A 43 24.33 -24.57 -8.33
CA LEU A 43 23.69 -24.89 -9.62
C LEU A 43 24.56 -24.65 -10.87
N TYR A 44 25.63 -23.83 -10.79
CA TYR A 44 26.39 -23.38 -11.98
C TYR A 44 27.92 -23.50 -11.88
N GLY A 45 28.43 -24.23 -10.87
CA GLY A 45 29.87 -24.43 -10.67
C GLY A 45 30.60 -23.19 -10.12
N ILE A 46 31.69 -23.41 -9.38
CA ILE A 46 32.30 -22.43 -8.46
C ILE A 46 32.67 -21.09 -9.12
N LEU A 47 33.13 -21.06 -10.37
CA LEU A 47 33.61 -19.82 -11.01
C LEU A 47 32.50 -19.02 -11.71
N MET A 48 31.64 -19.67 -12.50
CA MET A 48 30.55 -18.99 -13.23
C MET A 48 29.31 -18.79 -12.35
N GLY A 49 29.04 -19.72 -11.43
CA GLY A 49 27.97 -19.61 -10.46
C GLY A 49 28.14 -18.47 -9.46
N GLN A 50 29.38 -18.02 -9.19
CA GLN A 50 29.62 -16.84 -8.36
C GLN A 50 29.26 -15.54 -9.07
N ILE A 51 29.63 -15.38 -10.36
CA ILE A 51 29.33 -14.16 -11.12
C ILE A 51 27.84 -14.09 -11.46
N ILE A 52 27.27 -15.19 -11.97
CA ILE A 52 25.84 -15.27 -12.30
C ILE A 52 25.01 -15.20 -11.03
N GLY A 53 25.44 -15.88 -9.96
CA GLY A 53 24.80 -15.81 -8.65
C GLY A 53 24.81 -14.41 -8.08
N ALA A 54 25.93 -13.68 -8.14
CA ALA A 54 26.03 -12.29 -7.69
C ALA A 54 25.16 -11.33 -8.52
N ALA A 55 25.13 -11.49 -9.84
CA ALA A 55 24.27 -10.69 -10.70
C ALA A 55 22.78 -10.94 -10.41
N ALA A 56 22.38 -12.22 -10.31
CA ALA A 56 21.01 -12.59 -9.94
C ALA A 56 20.65 -12.07 -8.53
N SER A 57 21.59 -12.13 -7.59
CA SER A 57 21.46 -11.57 -6.23
C SER A 57 21.14 -10.07 -6.27
N ALA A 58 21.89 -9.32 -7.08
CA ALA A 58 21.71 -7.89 -7.24
C ALA A 58 20.34 -7.56 -7.84
N TYR A 59 19.93 -8.25 -8.90
CA TYR A 59 18.61 -8.02 -9.51
C TYR A 59 17.45 -8.37 -8.57
N CYS A 60 17.55 -9.47 -7.82
CA CYS A 60 16.56 -9.83 -6.81
C CYS A 60 16.51 -8.80 -5.67
N ALA A 61 17.66 -8.27 -5.23
CA ALA A 61 17.72 -7.21 -4.23
C ALA A 61 17.10 -5.90 -4.73
N GLU A 62 17.44 -5.47 -5.96
CA GLU A 62 16.84 -4.30 -6.61
C GLU A 62 15.32 -4.45 -6.75
N THR A 63 14.87 -5.64 -7.13
CA THR A 63 13.45 -5.94 -7.27
C THR A 63 12.74 -5.89 -5.91
N ARG A 64 13.31 -6.49 -4.85
CA ARG A 64 12.79 -6.37 -3.48
C ARG A 64 12.65 -4.91 -3.06
N ASP A 65 13.66 -4.10 -3.31
CA ASP A 65 13.64 -2.68 -2.95
C ASP A 65 12.56 -1.89 -3.72
N ALA A 66 12.33 -2.23 -4.99
CA ALA A 66 11.25 -1.66 -5.78
C ALA A 66 9.86 -2.00 -5.21
N PHE A 67 9.64 -3.28 -4.84
CA PHE A 67 8.40 -3.71 -4.18
C PHE A 67 8.19 -2.99 -2.84
N ASN A 68 9.23 -2.87 -2.02
CA ASN A 68 9.16 -2.16 -0.74
C ASN A 68 8.76 -0.69 -0.92
N LYS A 69 9.38 0.02 -1.87
CA LYS A 69 9.03 1.41 -2.21
C LYS A 69 7.58 1.54 -2.69
N TYR A 70 7.09 0.57 -3.47
CA TYR A 70 5.71 0.57 -3.91
C TYR A 70 4.72 0.38 -2.74
N GLY A 71 5.03 -0.55 -1.83
CA GLY A 71 4.25 -0.74 -0.59
C GLY A 71 4.21 0.52 0.30
N GLU A 72 5.34 1.23 0.44
CA GLU A 72 5.37 2.54 1.12
C GLU A 72 4.47 3.59 0.45
N SER A 73 4.43 3.60 -0.89
CA SER A 73 3.56 4.50 -1.65
C SER A 73 2.08 4.25 -1.35
N LEU A 74 1.66 2.98 -1.33
CA LEU A 74 0.31 2.58 -0.98
C LEU A 74 -0.06 3.00 0.45
N GLN A 75 0.87 2.84 1.39
CA GLN A 75 0.68 3.29 2.78
C GLN A 75 0.52 4.81 2.89
N LYS A 76 1.31 5.60 2.13
CA LYS A 76 1.14 7.06 2.05
C LYS A 76 -0.21 7.46 1.47
N HIS A 77 -0.74 6.70 0.52
CA HIS A 77 -2.09 6.93 0.00
C HIS A 77 -3.16 6.66 1.06
N LYS A 78 -3.01 5.59 1.86
CA LYS A 78 -3.87 5.33 3.00
C LYS A 78 -3.84 6.48 4.01
N GLU A 79 -2.66 7.01 4.35
CA GLU A 79 -2.58 8.16 5.27
C GLU A 79 -3.31 9.40 4.76
N LYS A 80 -3.26 9.66 3.44
CA LYS A 80 -4.03 10.75 2.82
C LYS A 80 -5.53 10.48 2.90
N LEU A 81 -5.95 9.23 2.69
CA LEU A 81 -7.34 8.81 2.81
C LEU A 81 -7.85 9.00 4.25
N ASP A 82 -7.05 8.60 5.25
CA ASP A 82 -7.38 8.77 6.67
C ASP A 82 -7.54 10.25 7.05
N LYS A 83 -6.72 11.14 6.45
CA LYS A 83 -6.88 12.60 6.62
C LYS A 83 -8.17 13.12 5.98
N ALA A 84 -8.45 12.70 4.74
CA ALA A 84 -9.67 13.09 4.05
C ALA A 84 -10.93 12.63 4.81
N TYR A 85 -10.90 11.43 5.41
CA TYR A 85 -11.99 10.93 6.22
C TYR A 85 -12.23 11.76 7.48
N LYS A 86 -11.15 12.19 8.17
CA LYS A 86 -11.26 13.08 9.34
C LYS A 86 -11.85 14.43 8.97
N GLU A 87 -11.45 15.01 7.84
CA GLU A 87 -12.03 16.25 7.34
C GLU A 87 -13.51 16.09 6.95
N TYR A 88 -13.86 14.96 6.33
CA TYR A 88 -15.24 14.63 6.02
C TYR A 88 -16.11 14.58 7.29
N GLN A 89 -15.66 13.87 8.33
CA GLN A 89 -16.39 13.81 9.61
C GLN A 89 -16.52 15.19 10.27
N ALA A 90 -15.44 15.96 10.33
CA ALA A 90 -15.46 17.30 10.92
C ALA A 90 -16.46 18.24 10.21
N ASN A 91 -16.56 18.13 8.89
CA ASN A 91 -17.53 18.90 8.10
C ASN A 91 -18.97 18.44 8.35
N GLU A 92 -19.21 17.12 8.50
CA GLU A 92 -20.53 16.62 8.87
C GLU A 92 -20.97 17.11 10.26
N ASP A 93 -20.08 17.06 11.24
CA ASP A 93 -20.38 17.51 12.60
C ASP A 93 -20.64 19.01 12.66
N HIS A 94 -19.84 19.80 11.95
CA HIS A 94 -20.07 21.24 11.82
C HIS A 94 -21.41 21.53 11.12
N ALA A 95 -21.76 20.79 10.06
CA ALA A 95 -23.05 20.94 9.39
C ALA A 95 -24.23 20.62 10.32
N LYS A 96 -24.15 19.52 11.09
CA LYS A 96 -25.16 19.16 12.11
C LYS A 96 -25.29 20.24 13.17
N GLU A 97 -24.18 20.79 13.65
CA GLU A 97 -24.19 21.87 14.65
C GLU A 97 -24.89 23.13 14.10
N GLN A 98 -24.58 23.54 12.87
CA GLN A 98 -25.21 24.71 12.24
C GLN A 98 -26.72 24.51 12.04
N ILE A 99 -27.15 23.32 11.58
CA ILE A 99 -28.58 23.01 11.44
C ILE A 99 -29.28 23.09 12.79
N SER A 100 -28.70 22.51 13.85
CA SER A 100 -29.28 22.52 15.20
C SER A 100 -29.45 23.93 15.80
N LYS A 101 -28.67 24.90 15.31
CA LYS A 101 -28.76 26.32 15.72
C LYS A 101 -29.86 27.08 14.98
N VAL A 102 -30.26 26.63 13.80
CA VAL A 102 -31.31 27.28 12.97
C VAL A 102 -32.69 26.68 13.26
N GLU A 103 -32.76 25.45 13.79
CA GLU A 103 -34.01 24.79 14.19
C GLU A 103 -34.52 25.17 15.60
N LYS A 104 -33.83 26.10 16.30
CA LYS A 104 -34.27 26.71 17.57
C LYS A 104 -34.78 28.13 17.34
#